data_AF-A0A1B9LGR2-F1
#
_entry.id   AF-A0A1B9LGR2-F1
#
_cell.length_a   1.000
_cell.length_b   1.000
_cell.length_c   1.000
_cell.angle_alpha   90.00
_cell.angle_beta   90.00
_cell.angle_gamma   90.00
#
_symmetry.space_group_name_H-M   'P 1'
#
loop_
_entity.id
_entity.type
_entity.pdbx_description
1 polymer ?
#
loop_
_entity_poly.entity_id
_entity_poly.type
_entity_poly.pdbx_seq_one_letter_code
_entity_poly.pdbx_strand_id
1 'polypeptide(L)'
;MLIINIEKGIKFMKNRLVSSLLFIILGLLLILVPLYIIPVCPTSDVMPMQMGEMNHEMAHGTGKIMTCFWTARAELGIGSVIVLIGLLMLFTRTVFVRIGLSMSLACIALFSAAIPTILIGVCPNEMMLCNMGTKPALVIISGILFVIAIINTYYLNKISKRI
;
A
#
# COMPACT_ATOMS: atom_id res chain seq x y z
N MET A 1 -33.61 -22.63 14.35
CA MET A 1 -32.96 -21.31 14.58
C MET A 1 -31.46 -21.43 14.91
N LEU A 2 -31.04 -22.37 15.76
CA LEU A 2 -29.63 -22.62 16.12
C LEU A 2 -28.72 -23.02 14.94
N ILE A 3 -29.19 -23.92 14.06
CA ILE A 3 -28.43 -24.41 12.89
C ILE A 3 -28.13 -23.27 11.89
N ILE A 4 -29.10 -22.38 11.67
CA ILE A 4 -28.97 -21.20 10.79
C ILE A 4 -27.92 -20.22 11.34
N ASN A 5 -27.80 -20.10 12.67
CA ASN A 5 -26.81 -19.23 13.30
C ASN A 5 -25.39 -19.81 13.21
N ILE A 6 -25.24 -21.13 13.26
CA ILE A 6 -23.95 -21.81 13.08
C ILE A 6 -23.47 -21.71 11.63
N GLU A 7 -24.33 -21.96 10.63
CA GLU A 7 -23.96 -21.77 9.22
C GLU A 7 -23.63 -20.31 8.89
N LYS A 8 -24.40 -19.34 9.43
CA LYS A 8 -24.09 -17.91 9.30
C LYS A 8 -22.75 -17.58 9.95
N GLY A 9 -22.44 -18.16 11.10
CA GLY A 9 -21.15 -18.00 11.79
C GLY A 9 -19.98 -18.55 10.98
N ILE A 10 -20.11 -19.75 10.39
CA ILE A 10 -19.07 -20.40 9.57
C ILE A 10 -18.84 -19.61 8.26
N LYS A 11 -19.92 -19.18 7.58
CA LYS A 11 -19.84 -18.37 6.36
C LYS A 11 -19.24 -16.99 6.64
N PHE A 12 -19.58 -16.38 7.77
CA PHE A 12 -19.01 -15.12 8.23
C PHE A 12 -17.52 -15.24 8.57
N MET A 13 -17.09 -16.33 9.22
CA MET A 13 -15.67 -16.60 9.50
C MET A 13 -14.86 -16.84 8.22
N LYS A 14 -15.42 -17.54 7.22
CA LYS A 14 -14.73 -17.76 5.95
C LYS A 14 -14.57 -16.45 5.15
N ASN A 15 -15.61 -15.62 5.08
CA ASN A 15 -15.52 -14.30 4.45
C ASN A 15 -14.55 -13.35 5.17
N ARG A 16 -14.44 -13.46 6.51
CA ARG A 16 -13.42 -12.73 7.28
C ARG A 16 -12.01 -13.10 6.84
N LEU A 17 -11.68 -14.39 6.82
CA LEU A 17 -10.32 -14.84 6.49
C LEU A 17 -9.95 -14.40 5.08
N VAL A 18 -10.88 -14.49 4.13
CA VAL A 18 -10.68 -14.03 2.76
C VAL A 18 -10.40 -12.54 2.72
N SER A 19 -11.20 -11.70 3.39
CA SER A 19 -10.99 -10.26 3.40
C SER A 19 -9.65 -9.87 4.04
N SER A 20 -9.30 -10.45 5.19
CA SER A 20 -8.02 -10.21 5.85
C SER A 20 -6.84 -10.63 4.99
N LEU A 21 -6.90 -11.82 4.39
CA LEU A 21 -5.83 -12.34 3.55
C LEU A 21 -5.63 -11.47 2.31
N LEU A 22 -6.71 -10.97 1.70
CA LEU A 22 -6.64 -10.04 0.58
C LEU A 22 -5.90 -8.74 0.95
N PHE A 23 -6.20 -8.13 2.11
CA PHE A 23 -5.49 -6.92 2.55
C PHE A 23 -4.02 -7.18 2.87
N ILE A 24 -3.70 -8.33 3.49
CA ILE A 24 -2.30 -8.72 3.76
C ILE A 24 -1.53 -8.88 2.45
N ILE A 25 -2.10 -9.58 1.47
CA ILE A 25 -1.47 -9.78 0.15
C ILE A 25 -1.26 -8.43 -0.55
N LEU A 26 -2.25 -7.54 -0.54
CA LEU A 26 -2.13 -6.21 -1.14
C LEU A 26 -1.10 -5.34 -0.42
N GLY A 27 -1.02 -5.39 0.90
CA GLY A 27 -0.01 -4.67 1.68
C GLY A 27 1.41 -5.18 1.40
N LEU A 28 1.60 -6.50 1.30
CA LEU A 28 2.87 -7.09 0.89
C LEU A 28 3.23 -6.72 -0.56
N LEU A 29 2.24 -6.67 -1.45
CA LEU A 29 2.45 -6.25 -2.83
C LEU A 29 2.94 -4.79 -2.89
N LEU A 30 2.34 -3.88 -2.11
CA LEU A 30 2.81 -2.49 -2.00
C LEU A 30 4.25 -2.38 -1.52
N ILE A 31 4.70 -3.27 -0.62
CA ILE A 31 6.08 -3.34 -0.16
C ILE A 31 7.03 -3.82 -1.27
N LEU A 32 6.61 -4.85 -2.01
CA LEU A 32 7.44 -5.51 -3.03
C LEU A 32 7.61 -4.67 -4.30
N VAL A 33 6.61 -3.87 -4.68
CA VAL A 33 6.67 -3.08 -5.93
C VAL A 33 7.85 -2.10 -5.98
N PRO A 34 8.07 -1.21 -5.00
CA PRO A 34 9.19 -0.26 -5.03
C PRO A 34 10.55 -0.91 -4.76
N LEU A 35 10.59 -2.13 -4.21
CA LEU A 35 11.83 -2.82 -3.82
C LEU A 35 12.32 -3.86 -4.82
N TYR A 36 11.41 -4.63 -5.43
CA TYR A 36 11.75 -5.86 -6.15
C TYR A 36 11.28 -5.85 -7.60
N ILE A 37 10.05 -5.39 -7.87
CA ILE A 37 9.50 -5.40 -9.23
C ILE A 37 10.07 -4.25 -10.07
N ILE A 38 10.15 -3.07 -9.47
CA ILE A 38 10.65 -1.86 -10.12
C ILE A 38 11.53 -1.13 -9.11
N PRO A 39 12.80 -1.55 -8.96
CA PRO A 39 13.68 -0.94 -7.98
C PRO A 39 13.75 0.56 -8.27
N VAL A 40 13.43 1.34 -7.23
CA VAL A 40 13.62 2.79 -7.30
C VAL A 40 15.09 3.11 -7.55
N CYS A 41 15.34 4.27 -8.16
CA CYS A 41 16.68 4.69 -8.52
C CYS A 41 17.64 4.51 -7.33
N PRO A 42 18.80 3.85 -7.52
CA PRO A 42 19.76 3.69 -6.45
C PRO A 42 20.14 5.08 -5.94
N THR A 43 20.26 5.22 -4.62
CA THR A 43 20.83 6.44 -4.07
C THR A 43 22.27 6.54 -4.56
N SER A 44 22.74 7.76 -4.80
CA SER A 44 24.12 8.09 -5.21
C SER A 44 25.20 7.58 -4.24
N ASP A 45 24.81 6.94 -3.15
CA ASP A 45 25.61 6.50 -2.02
C ASP A 45 25.95 4.99 -2.09
N VAL A 46 25.42 4.27 -3.09
CA VAL A 46 25.73 2.84 -3.37
C VAL A 46 26.44 2.61 -4.71
N MET A 47 26.99 3.65 -5.34
CA MET A 47 27.87 3.46 -6.50
C MET A 47 29.34 3.46 -6.05
N PRO A 48 30.07 2.32 -6.13
CA PRO A 48 31.51 2.39 -6.21
C PRO A 48 31.88 2.97 -7.58
N MET A 49 32.77 3.96 -7.56
CA MET A 49 33.60 4.49 -8.65
C MET A 49 33.35 3.89 -10.05
N GLN A 50 32.76 4.68 -10.95
CA GLN A 50 32.96 4.48 -12.39
C GLN A 50 33.21 5.82 -13.07
N MET A 51 34.40 5.96 -13.66
CA MET A 51 34.84 7.10 -14.47
C MET A 51 34.04 7.14 -15.78
N GLY A 52 33.59 8.34 -16.18
CA GLY A 52 33.00 8.59 -17.51
C GLY A 52 32.34 9.96 -17.62
N GLU A 53 33.08 10.90 -18.23
CA GLU A 53 32.73 12.23 -18.77
C GLU A 53 31.32 12.36 -19.41
N MET A 54 30.65 13.51 -19.59
CA MET A 54 30.89 14.96 -19.42
C MET A 54 29.52 15.68 -19.63
N ASN A 55 29.24 16.74 -18.88
CA ASN A 55 28.81 18.09 -19.36
C ASN A 55 28.05 18.89 -18.27
N HIS A 56 28.60 20.08 -17.98
CA HIS A 56 28.04 21.34 -17.42
C HIS A 56 26.61 21.23 -16.84
N GLU A 57 26.34 21.49 -15.54
CA GLU A 57 26.49 22.76 -14.83
C GLU A 57 26.58 22.54 -13.31
N MET A 58 27.20 23.51 -12.62
CA MET A 58 27.72 23.47 -11.26
C MET A 58 26.66 23.16 -10.17
N ALA A 59 26.88 22.11 -9.38
CA ALA A 59 26.28 21.98 -8.05
C ALA A 59 27.27 21.37 -7.06
N HIS A 60 27.68 22.21 -6.11
CA HIS A 60 28.44 21.93 -4.90
C HIS A 60 27.98 20.62 -4.21
N GLY A 61 28.95 19.74 -3.94
CA GLY A 61 28.75 18.39 -3.45
C GLY A 61 27.85 18.27 -2.22
N THR A 62 26.79 17.49 -2.39
CA THR A 62 26.14 16.64 -1.40
C THR A 62 25.48 15.53 -2.20
N GLY A 63 25.68 14.25 -1.86
CA GLY A 63 24.93 13.14 -2.47
C GLY A 63 23.44 13.38 -2.20
N LYS A 64 22.74 14.01 -3.15
CA LYS A 64 21.38 14.50 -2.94
C LYS A 64 20.44 13.32 -3.11
N ILE A 65 19.98 12.78 -1.99
CA ILE A 65 18.94 11.74 -1.94
C ILE A 65 17.76 12.19 -2.80
N MET A 66 17.42 11.39 -3.82
CA MET A 66 16.32 11.69 -4.72
C MET A 66 14.95 11.46 -4.05
N THR A 67 13.91 12.18 -4.47
CA THR A 67 12.54 12.05 -3.92
C THR A 67 12.00 10.62 -4.00
N CYS A 68 12.38 9.88 -5.05
CA CYS A 68 12.09 8.46 -5.25
C CYS A 68 12.45 7.57 -4.04
N PHE A 69 13.54 7.89 -3.34
CA PHE A 69 13.96 7.15 -2.15
C PHE A 69 13.01 7.35 -0.96
N TRP A 70 12.59 8.60 -0.74
CA TRP A 70 11.66 8.94 0.34
C TRP A 70 10.26 8.39 0.06
N THR A 71 9.82 8.42 -1.20
CA THR A 71 8.58 7.79 -1.65
C THR A 71 8.58 6.29 -1.39
N ALA A 72 9.67 5.60 -1.75
CA ALA A 72 9.80 4.16 -1.47
C ALA A 72 9.74 3.87 0.03
N ARG A 73 10.47 4.62 0.87
CA ARG A 73 10.43 4.44 2.33
C ARG A 73 9.06 4.72 2.93
N ALA A 74 8.35 5.74 2.44
CA ALA A 74 7.00 6.07 2.90
C ALA A 74 6.01 4.94 2.55
N GLU A 75 6.08 4.43 1.33
CA GLU A 75 5.23 3.32 0.85
C GLU A 75 5.52 2.01 1.59
N LEU A 76 6.78 1.74 1.94
CA LEU A 76 7.13 0.62 2.82
C LEU A 76 6.48 0.75 4.20
N GLY A 77 6.49 1.96 4.78
CA GLY A 77 5.80 2.25 6.03
C GLY A 77 4.30 2.00 5.92
N ILE A 78 3.66 2.50 4.87
CA ILE A 78 2.23 2.30 4.64
C ILE A 78 1.88 0.83 4.42
N GLY A 79 2.61 0.12 3.55
CA GLY A 79 2.40 -1.30 3.30
C GLY A 79 2.52 -2.12 4.58
N SER A 80 3.48 -1.80 5.45
CA SER A 80 3.62 -2.43 6.77
C SER A 80 2.41 -2.20 7.67
N VAL A 81 1.88 -0.97 7.73
CA VAL A 81 0.67 -0.66 8.50
C VAL A 81 -0.55 -1.40 7.95
N ILE A 82 -0.68 -1.52 6.62
CA ILE A 82 -1.77 -2.28 5.98
C ILE A 82 -1.70 -3.76 6.39
N VAL A 83 -0.52 -4.38 6.33
CA VAL A 83 -0.31 -5.77 6.76
C VAL A 83 -0.66 -5.94 8.22
N LEU A 84 -0.24 -5.02 9.09
CA LEU A 84 -0.56 -5.05 10.52
C LEU A 84 -2.06 -4.95 10.77
N ILE A 85 -2.77 -4.05 10.06
CA ILE A 85 -4.23 -3.94 10.16
C ILE A 85 -4.91 -5.22 9.66
N GLY A 86 -4.44 -5.80 8.56
CA GLY A 86 -4.94 -7.08 8.04
C GLY A 86 -4.80 -8.22 9.05
N LEU A 87 -3.66 -8.25 9.77
CA LEU A 87 -3.41 -9.19 10.86
C LEU A 87 -4.32 -8.90 12.08
N LEU A 88 -4.50 -7.64 12.49
CA LEU A 88 -5.43 -7.27 13.56
C LEU A 88 -6.88 -7.66 13.22
N MET A 89 -7.29 -7.58 11.96
CA MET A 89 -8.61 -8.08 11.52
C MET A 89 -8.77 -9.59 11.73
N LEU A 90 -7.69 -10.39 11.67
CA LEU A 90 -7.70 -11.84 11.94
C LEU A 90 -7.92 -12.17 13.42
N PHE A 91 -7.51 -11.29 14.34
CA PHE A 91 -7.73 -11.49 15.79
C PHE A 91 -9.05 -10.89 16.27
N THR A 92 -9.45 -9.70 15.79
CA THR A 92 -10.66 -8.98 16.24
C THR A 92 -11.99 -9.65 15.82
N ARG A 93 -12.75 -10.21 16.78
CA ARG A 93 -14.04 -10.87 16.50
C ARG A 93 -15.22 -9.91 16.36
N THR A 94 -15.11 -8.69 16.86
CA THR A 94 -16.18 -7.69 16.87
C THR A 94 -16.37 -7.03 15.51
N VAL A 95 -17.62 -6.99 15.02
CA VAL A 95 -17.97 -6.41 13.71
C VAL A 95 -17.67 -4.91 13.66
N PHE A 96 -17.96 -4.20 14.75
CA PHE A 96 -17.74 -2.75 14.85
C PHE A 96 -16.26 -2.36 14.67
N VAL A 97 -15.35 -3.07 15.34
CA VAL A 97 -13.90 -2.83 15.22
C VAL A 97 -13.44 -3.05 13.78
N ARG A 98 -13.94 -4.08 13.10
CA ARG A 98 -13.57 -4.33 11.69
C ARG A 98 -14.08 -3.30 10.71
N ILE A 99 -15.25 -2.72 10.96
CA ILE A 99 -15.74 -1.58 10.17
C ILE A 99 -14.76 -0.42 10.31
N GLY A 100 -14.35 -0.11 11.55
CA GLY A 100 -13.33 0.90 11.83
C GLY A 100 -12.00 0.62 11.10
N LEU A 101 -11.46 -0.59 11.23
CA LEU A 101 -10.21 -0.98 10.55
C LEU A 101 -10.33 -0.90 9.02
N SER A 102 -11.50 -1.25 8.46
CA SER A 102 -11.71 -1.19 7.00
C SER A 102 -11.81 0.25 6.50
N MET A 103 -12.43 1.14 7.28
CA MET A 103 -12.42 2.59 7.00
C MET A 103 -11.01 3.17 7.08
N SER A 104 -10.22 2.78 8.08
CA SER A 104 -8.82 3.21 8.18
C SER A 104 -8.02 2.79 6.94
N LEU A 105 -8.20 1.56 6.44
CA LEU A 105 -7.55 1.09 5.22
C LEU A 105 -7.94 1.92 3.99
N ALA A 106 -9.20 2.35 3.88
CA ALA A 106 -9.63 3.23 2.79
C ALA A 106 -8.88 4.58 2.85
N CYS A 107 -8.74 5.19 4.03
CA CYS A 107 -7.96 6.42 4.19
C CYS A 107 -6.47 6.21 3.86
N ILE A 108 -5.88 5.10 4.34
CA ILE A 108 -4.48 4.75 4.08
C ILE A 108 -4.24 4.55 2.58
N ALA A 109 -5.18 3.93 1.85
CA ALA A 109 -5.10 3.77 0.41
C ALA A 109 -5.02 5.12 -0.33
N LEU A 110 -5.81 6.10 0.09
CA LEU A 110 -5.74 7.46 -0.46
C LEU A 110 -4.38 8.10 -0.20
N PHE A 111 -3.84 7.97 1.02
CA PHE A 111 -2.51 8.49 1.33
C PHE A 111 -1.41 7.80 0.52
N SER A 112 -1.50 6.49 0.32
CA SER A 112 -0.56 5.74 -0.51
C SER A 112 -0.57 6.23 -1.96
N ALA A 113 -1.74 6.50 -2.54
CA ALA A 113 -1.83 7.09 -3.89
C ALA A 113 -1.36 8.56 -3.93
N ALA A 114 -1.54 9.31 -2.84
CA ALA A 114 -1.14 10.70 -2.73
C ALA A 114 0.40 10.87 -2.64
N ILE A 115 1.11 9.94 -2.00
CA ILE A 115 2.57 9.97 -1.85
C ILE A 115 3.32 10.11 -3.19
N PRO A 116 3.12 9.24 -4.19
CA PRO A 116 3.83 9.32 -5.47
C PRO A 116 3.27 10.39 -6.42
N THR A 117 2.17 11.06 -6.08
CA THR A 117 1.49 12.04 -6.96
C THR A 117 1.63 13.47 -6.48
N ILE A 118 1.21 13.78 -5.25
CA ILE A 118 1.10 15.15 -4.72
C ILE A 118 1.94 15.40 -3.47
N LEU A 119 2.24 14.37 -2.66
CA LEU A 119 2.87 14.54 -1.34
C LEU A 119 4.39 14.61 -1.42
N ILE A 120 5.03 13.62 -2.06
CA ILE A 120 6.49 13.52 -2.22
C ILE A 120 6.86 13.56 -3.70
N GLY A 121 6.05 12.88 -4.53
CA GLY A 121 6.30 12.73 -5.95
C GLY A 121 7.35 11.68 -6.27
N VAL A 122 7.59 11.49 -7.56
CA VAL A 122 8.62 10.59 -8.07
C VAL A 122 9.58 11.37 -8.95
N CYS A 123 10.51 10.66 -9.58
CA CYS A 123 11.58 11.24 -10.36
C CYS A 123 10.99 12.02 -11.55
N PRO A 124 11.48 13.24 -11.85
CA PRO A 124 10.90 14.11 -12.88
C PRO A 124 11.18 13.61 -14.30
N ASN A 125 12.22 12.79 -14.48
CA ASN A 125 12.54 12.24 -15.79
C ASN A 125 11.49 11.20 -16.21
N GLU A 126 10.77 11.52 -17.26
CA GLU A 126 9.65 10.72 -17.75
C GLU A 126 10.07 9.38 -18.34
N MET A 127 11.31 9.22 -18.82
CA MET A 127 11.77 7.95 -19.39
C MET A 127 12.31 6.95 -18.35
N MET A 128 12.30 7.30 -17.05
CA MET A 128 12.76 6.38 -16.01
C MET A 128 11.67 5.40 -15.55
N LEU A 129 12.09 4.17 -15.25
CA LEU A 129 11.21 3.08 -14.83
C LEU A 129 10.41 3.42 -13.56
N CYS A 130 10.94 4.28 -12.67
CA CYS A 130 10.22 4.74 -11.48
C CYS A 130 8.98 5.59 -11.82
N ASN A 131 9.08 6.49 -12.81
CA ASN A 131 7.96 7.35 -13.20
C ASN A 131 6.97 6.63 -14.13
N MET A 132 7.46 5.83 -15.08
CA MET A 132 6.58 5.11 -16.03
C MET A 132 6.00 3.80 -15.47
N GLY A 133 6.66 3.20 -14.49
CA GLY A 133 6.30 1.91 -13.93
C GLY A 133 5.82 2.00 -12.49
N THR A 134 6.71 2.39 -11.55
CA THR A 134 6.38 2.36 -10.11
C THR A 134 5.21 3.30 -9.78
N LYS A 135 5.22 4.54 -10.27
CA LYS A 135 4.15 5.51 -10.01
C LYS A 135 2.75 5.00 -10.40
N PRO A 136 2.47 4.58 -11.65
CA PRO A 136 1.15 4.06 -12.00
C PRO A 136 0.84 2.75 -11.28
N ALA A 137 1.83 1.88 -11.04
CA ALA A 137 1.60 0.63 -10.30
C ALA A 137 1.11 0.89 -8.86
N LEU A 138 1.75 1.80 -8.13
CA LEU A 138 1.33 2.20 -6.78
C LEU A 138 -0.07 2.80 -6.78
N VAL A 139 -0.36 3.71 -7.72
CA VAL A 139 -1.69 4.33 -7.82
C VAL A 139 -2.78 3.28 -8.12
N ILE A 140 -2.50 2.32 -9.02
CA ILE A 140 -3.45 1.24 -9.37
C ILE A 140 -3.69 0.33 -8.17
N ILE A 141 -2.64 -0.13 -7.49
CA ILE A 141 -2.76 -1.01 -6.32
C ILE A 141 -3.53 -0.31 -5.19
N SER A 142 -3.23 0.96 -4.94
CA SER A 142 -3.92 1.75 -3.92
C SER A 142 -5.38 2.03 -4.31
N GLY A 143 -5.68 2.23 -5.59
CA GLY A 143 -7.05 2.30 -6.09
C GLY A 143 -7.83 1.00 -5.86
N ILE A 144 -7.22 -0.16 -6.15
CA ILE A 144 -7.80 -1.48 -5.88
C ILE A 144 -8.04 -1.67 -4.37
N LEU A 145 -7.06 -1.30 -3.55
CA LEU A 145 -7.15 -1.41 -2.09
C LEU A 145 -8.30 -0.54 -1.55
N PHE A 146 -8.44 0.68 -2.04
CA PHE A 146 -9.53 1.59 -1.68
C PHE A 146 -10.90 0.97 -2.01
N VAL A 147 -11.09 0.49 -3.25
CA VAL A 147 -12.35 -0.12 -3.68
C VAL A 147 -12.71 -1.33 -2.82
N ILE A 148 -11.75 -2.22 -2.57
CA ILE A 148 -11.96 -3.41 -1.72
C ILE A 148 -12.30 -3.00 -0.28
N ALA A 149 -11.61 -1.99 0.28
CA ALA A 149 -11.88 -1.48 1.62
C ALA A 149 -13.30 -0.91 1.75
N ILE A 150 -13.77 -0.15 0.77
CA ILE A 150 -15.14 0.39 0.75
C ILE A 150 -16.18 -0.72 0.61
N ILE A 151 -15.98 -1.67 -0.30
CA ILE A 151 -16.89 -2.83 -0.47
C ILE A 151 -16.97 -3.64 0.84
N ASN A 152 -15.82 -3.92 1.46
CA ASN A 152 -15.77 -4.66 2.72
C ASN A 152 -16.48 -3.90 3.85
N THR A 153 -16.28 -2.59 3.92
CA THR A 153 -16.94 -1.72 4.90
C THR A 153 -18.47 -1.75 4.71
N TYR A 154 -18.95 -1.63 3.48
CA TYR A 154 -20.38 -1.69 3.18
C TYR A 154 -20.98 -3.06 3.53
N TYR A 155 -20.27 -4.14 3.19
CA TYR A 155 -20.67 -5.50 3.52
C TYR A 155 -20.78 -5.71 5.05
N LEU A 156 -19.78 -5.28 5.80
CA LEU A 156 -19.77 -5.37 7.27
C LEU A 156 -20.87 -4.50 7.91
N ASN A 157 -21.10 -3.29 7.39
CA ASN A 157 -22.18 -2.41 7.88
C ASN A 157 -23.56 -3.04 7.66
N LYS A 158 -23.79 -3.66 6.49
CA LYS A 158 -25.04 -4.38 6.21
C LYS A 158 -25.26 -5.57 7.15
N ILE A 159 -24.19 -6.28 7.52
CA ILE A 159 -24.25 -7.37 8.50
C ILE A 159 -24.53 -6.83 9.90
N SER A 160 -23.86 -5.74 10.29
CA SER A 160 -24.05 -5.12 11.60
C SER A 160 -25.49 -4.66 11.85
N LYS A 161 -26.22 -4.28 10.80
CA LYS A 161 -27.65 -3.89 10.90
C LYS A 161 -28.62 -5.08 10.97
N ARG A 162 -28.15 -6.31 10.74
CA ARG A 162 -28.96 -7.54 10.74
C ARG A 162 -28.80 -8.36 12.02
N ILE A 163 -27.85 -8.01 12.86
CA ILE A 163 -27.57 -8.61 14.17
C ILE A 163 -28.22 -7.72 15.22
#